data_AF-A0A5K1JZM0-F1
#
_entry.id   AF-A0A5K1JZM0-F1
#
_cell.length_a   1.000
_cell.length_b   1.000
_cell.length_c   1.000
_cell.angle_alpha   90.00
_cell.angle_beta   90.00
_cell.angle_gamma   90.00
#
_symmetry.space_group_name_H-M   'P 1'
#
loop_
_entity.id
_entity.type
_entity.pdbx_description
1 polymer ?
#
loop_
_entity_poly.entity_id
_entity_poly.type
_entity_poly.pdbx_seq_one_letter_code
_entity_poly.pdbx_strand_id
1 'polypeptide(L)'
;QEDEPDDPTIIFQHTVIERLVPRRFLPRLNAVRVDTAWLKELSDLTETQRPAQRRVKDRIDRGRRKAVLATDLVGGSGWAVEIKPKWGFLPAPAHLSEETREIKTRTCRFCMHAHLKSARGESVALGYCPLDLFSRDRERVTRALLTLWDVWIASGAAVNNLKVFVGGQKLAPTADAISLAPLAAQLFPRGSPDDPPLRTQTLDGIRDAFTSALLPLLLDTPVLHTLSTLQRTLDALDVDGLAALWARLRPEHATELGKGEPEPTIADWTRFVDAYLARHAGGRDTAAVEETEDELRYRLLAYLLSASFKDCSLILRMRPGEAATITVIDLDVKGIDRLAKWAKQDQEIVDAYRGAAPRDCVDGWASSV
;
A
#
# COMPACT_ATOMS: atom_id res chain seq x y z
N GLN A 1 7.08 -18.57 -32.21
CA GLN A 1 7.95 -17.71 -31.38
C GLN A 1 7.29 -16.36 -31.07
N GLU A 2 5.96 -16.25 -31.25
CA GLU A 2 5.12 -15.19 -30.69
C GLU A 2 4.68 -15.52 -29.23
N ASP A 3 5.21 -16.62 -28.70
CA ASP A 3 4.70 -17.36 -27.55
C ASP A 3 5.29 -16.93 -26.19
N GLU A 4 6.08 -15.86 -26.12
CA GLU A 4 6.51 -15.34 -24.81
C GLU A 4 5.26 -14.87 -24.05
N PRO A 5 4.95 -15.42 -22.86
CA PRO A 5 3.80 -14.98 -22.09
C PRO A 5 3.97 -13.52 -21.65
N ASP A 6 2.85 -12.83 -21.49
CA ASP A 6 2.87 -11.50 -20.89
C ASP A 6 3.39 -11.55 -19.45
N ASP A 7 3.83 -10.39 -18.97
CA ASP A 7 4.28 -10.27 -17.59
C ASP A 7 3.17 -10.73 -16.62
N PRO A 8 3.46 -11.65 -15.67
CA PRO A 8 2.47 -12.15 -14.72
C PRO A 8 1.73 -11.04 -13.98
N THR A 9 2.36 -9.89 -13.72
CA THR A 9 1.73 -8.73 -13.10
C THR A 9 0.58 -8.16 -13.92
N ILE A 10 0.73 -8.08 -15.25
CA ILE A 10 -0.34 -7.60 -16.15
C ILE A 10 -1.51 -8.58 -16.13
N ILE A 11 -1.20 -9.87 -16.29
CA ILE A 11 -2.21 -10.93 -16.30
C ILE A 11 -2.99 -10.91 -14.98
N PHE A 12 -2.28 -10.78 -13.86
CA PHE A 12 -2.87 -10.68 -12.54
C PHE A 12 -3.73 -9.42 -12.37
N GLN A 13 -3.26 -8.26 -12.84
CA GLN A 13 -4.04 -7.02 -12.78
C GLN A 13 -5.38 -7.17 -13.50
N HIS A 14 -5.38 -7.64 -14.75
CA HIS A 14 -6.60 -7.76 -15.55
C HIS A 14 -7.54 -8.86 -15.04
N THR A 15 -6.98 -9.99 -14.59
CA THR A 15 -7.79 -11.16 -14.20
C THR A 15 -8.34 -11.07 -12.79
N VAL A 16 -7.63 -10.37 -11.89
CA VAL A 16 -7.93 -10.35 -10.44
C VAL A 16 -8.24 -8.93 -9.98
N ILE A 17 -7.28 -8.01 -10.09
CA ILE A 17 -7.36 -6.68 -9.46
C ILE A 17 -8.48 -5.83 -10.07
N GLU A 18 -8.66 -5.83 -11.39
CA GLU A 18 -9.70 -5.04 -12.06
C GLU A 18 -11.13 -5.47 -11.72
N ARG A 19 -11.30 -6.66 -11.14
CA ARG A 19 -12.60 -7.15 -10.64
C ARG A 19 -12.92 -6.64 -9.24
N LEU A 20 -11.91 -6.19 -8.49
CA LEU A 20 -12.00 -5.77 -7.09
C LEU A 20 -11.84 -4.26 -6.92
N VAL A 21 -11.00 -3.64 -7.76
CA VAL A 21 -10.73 -2.20 -7.75
C VAL A 21 -11.19 -1.59 -9.07
N PRO A 22 -12.04 -0.54 -9.06
CA PRO A 22 -12.48 0.12 -10.28
C PRO A 22 -11.30 0.59 -11.14
N ARG A 23 -11.33 0.29 -12.45
CA ARG A 23 -10.27 0.62 -13.42
C ARG A 23 -9.80 2.08 -13.39
N ARG A 24 -10.69 3.03 -13.06
CA ARG A 24 -10.33 4.46 -12.93
C ARG A 24 -9.30 4.76 -11.85
N PHE A 25 -9.13 3.85 -10.88
CA PHE A 25 -8.13 3.95 -9.82
C PHE A 25 -6.90 3.08 -10.08
N LEU A 26 -6.75 2.50 -11.27
CA LEU A 26 -5.63 1.62 -11.61
C LEU A 26 -4.79 2.23 -12.74
N PRO A 27 -3.47 2.00 -12.76
CA PRO A 27 -2.66 2.36 -13.91
C PRO A 27 -3.05 1.51 -15.11
N ARG A 28 -2.94 2.07 -16.31
CA ARG A 28 -3.02 1.28 -17.53
C ARG A 28 -1.67 0.60 -17.71
N LEU A 29 -1.68 -0.71 -17.85
CA LEU A 29 -0.52 -1.52 -18.15
C LEU A 29 -0.77 -2.20 -19.49
N ASN A 30 0.21 -2.15 -20.40
CA ASN A 30 0.14 -2.85 -21.68
C ASN A 30 1.44 -3.62 -21.91
N ALA A 31 1.32 -4.88 -22.33
CA ALA A 31 2.46 -5.64 -22.81
C ALA A 31 2.87 -5.10 -24.19
N VAL A 32 4.15 -4.77 -24.35
CA VAL A 32 4.72 -4.29 -25.61
C VAL A 32 5.92 -5.14 -26.00
N ARG A 33 6.09 -5.36 -27.30
CA ARG A 33 7.30 -6.02 -27.82
C ARG A 33 8.47 -5.04 -27.77
N VAL A 34 9.65 -5.54 -27.39
CA VAL A 34 10.90 -4.78 -27.35
C VAL A 34 12.00 -5.52 -28.08
N ASP A 35 12.80 -4.80 -28.84
CA ASP A 35 13.95 -5.36 -29.54
C ASP A 35 15.06 -5.75 -28.56
N THR A 36 15.75 -6.85 -28.87
CA THR A 36 16.86 -7.33 -28.02
C THR A 36 17.98 -6.31 -27.93
N ALA A 37 18.30 -5.64 -29.04
CA ALA A 37 19.34 -4.62 -29.07
C ALA A 37 18.96 -3.44 -28.18
N TRP A 38 17.72 -2.95 -28.32
CA TRP A 38 17.18 -1.86 -27.51
C TRP A 38 17.19 -2.19 -26.01
N LEU A 39 16.75 -3.39 -25.62
CA LEU A 39 16.70 -3.77 -24.20
C LEU A 39 18.10 -3.89 -23.57
N LYS A 40 19.09 -4.36 -24.35
CA LYS A 40 20.50 -4.39 -23.92
C LYS A 40 21.03 -2.97 -23.71
N GLU A 41 20.80 -2.09 -24.67
CA GLU A 41 21.21 -0.68 -24.58
C GLU A 41 20.57 0.01 -23.37
N LEU A 42 19.26 -0.15 -23.15
CA LEU A 42 18.58 0.37 -21.97
C LEU A 42 19.21 -0.18 -20.68
N SER A 43 19.51 -1.48 -20.63
CA SER A 43 20.16 -2.09 -19.48
C SER A 43 21.54 -1.48 -19.22
N ASP A 44 22.36 -1.28 -20.25
CA ASP A 44 23.70 -0.69 -20.11
C ASP A 44 23.64 0.78 -19.67
N LEU A 45 22.72 1.58 -20.23
CA LEU A 45 22.56 3.00 -19.92
C LEU A 45 22.07 3.26 -18.49
N THR A 46 21.22 2.37 -17.95
CA THR A 46 20.55 2.60 -16.66
C THR A 46 21.26 1.92 -15.49
N GLU A 47 22.09 0.91 -15.72
CA GLU A 47 22.68 0.11 -14.64
C GLU A 47 23.52 0.95 -13.68
N THR A 48 24.31 1.89 -14.18
CA THR A 48 25.15 2.75 -13.33
C THR A 48 24.35 3.74 -12.48
N GLN A 49 23.12 4.08 -12.91
CA GLN A 49 22.22 5.01 -12.24
C GLN A 49 21.43 4.34 -11.09
N ARG A 50 21.38 3.01 -11.07
CA ARG A 50 20.67 2.25 -10.03
C ARG A 50 21.43 2.29 -8.70
N PRO A 51 20.75 2.40 -7.55
CA PRO A 51 21.39 2.34 -6.23
C PRO A 51 22.20 1.05 -6.05
N ALA A 52 23.36 1.14 -5.38
CA ALA A 52 24.29 0.03 -5.24
C ALA A 52 23.64 -1.26 -4.70
N GLN A 53 22.77 -1.15 -3.68
CA GLN A 53 22.09 -2.34 -3.12
C GLN A 53 21.13 -3.00 -4.11
N ARG A 54 20.55 -2.26 -5.05
CA ARG A 54 19.65 -2.80 -6.08
C ARG A 54 20.44 -3.54 -7.17
N ARG A 55 21.62 -3.04 -7.54
CA ARG A 55 22.53 -3.70 -8.50
C ARG A 55 23.01 -5.06 -8.02
N VAL A 56 23.21 -5.22 -6.71
CA VAL A 56 23.56 -6.51 -6.10
C VAL A 56 22.39 -7.49 -6.13
N LYS A 57 21.15 -6.99 -6.03
CA LYS A 57 19.96 -7.81 -5.92
C LYS A 57 19.49 -8.37 -7.27
N ASP A 58 19.41 -7.51 -8.28
CA ASP A 58 18.80 -7.85 -9.57
C ASP A 58 19.32 -6.95 -10.71
N ARG A 59 18.97 -7.31 -11.95
CA ARG A 59 19.26 -6.56 -13.18
C ARG A 59 18.12 -6.72 -14.17
N ILE A 60 18.06 -5.86 -15.19
CA ILE A 60 17.16 -6.04 -16.32
C ILE A 60 17.50 -7.38 -17.01
N ASP A 61 16.49 -8.21 -17.22
CA ASP A 61 16.63 -9.48 -17.93
C ASP A 61 16.72 -9.22 -19.45
N ARG A 62 17.96 -9.22 -19.96
CA ARG A 62 18.28 -9.00 -21.38
C ARG A 62 17.76 -10.12 -22.31
N GLY A 63 17.25 -11.23 -21.74
CA GLY A 63 16.65 -12.34 -22.48
C GLY A 63 15.22 -12.07 -22.93
N ARG A 64 14.51 -11.12 -22.31
CA ARG A 64 13.10 -10.81 -22.57
C ARG A 64 12.88 -10.15 -23.94
N ARG A 65 11.67 -10.31 -24.48
CA ARG A 65 11.19 -9.64 -25.71
C ARG A 65 9.90 -8.87 -25.49
N LYS A 66 9.32 -8.96 -24.29
CA LYS A 66 8.20 -8.13 -23.84
C LYS A 66 8.60 -7.24 -22.67
N ALA A 67 8.02 -6.06 -22.62
CA ALA A 67 8.10 -5.12 -21.51
C ALA A 67 6.69 -4.61 -21.16
N VAL A 68 6.56 -3.97 -20.00
CA VAL A 68 5.30 -3.35 -19.55
C VAL A 68 5.36 -1.85 -19.78
N LEU A 69 4.47 -1.33 -20.63
CA LEU A 69 4.21 0.10 -20.74
C LEU A 69 3.15 0.50 -19.71
N ALA A 70 3.53 1.32 -18.75
CA ALA A 70 2.66 1.80 -17.68
C ALA A 70 2.27 3.28 -17.87
N THR A 71 1.09 3.69 -17.38
CA THR A 71 0.75 5.11 -17.25
C THR A 71 1.83 5.83 -16.42
N ASP A 72 2.40 6.92 -16.95
CA ASP A 72 3.25 7.79 -16.15
C ASP A 72 2.41 8.62 -15.17
N LEU A 73 2.52 8.28 -13.89
CA LEU A 73 1.74 8.86 -12.79
C LEU A 73 2.46 10.04 -12.11
N VAL A 74 3.75 10.27 -12.38
CA VAL A 74 4.55 11.30 -11.69
C VAL A 74 5.12 12.36 -12.62
N GLY A 75 5.27 12.09 -13.92
CA GLY A 75 5.76 13.04 -14.92
C GLY A 75 4.71 14.03 -15.44
N GLY A 76 5.09 14.81 -16.45
CA GLY A 76 4.27 15.87 -17.06
C GLY A 76 4.45 17.25 -16.40
N SER A 77 3.52 18.17 -16.63
CA SER A 77 3.61 19.59 -16.18
C SER A 77 3.09 19.87 -14.77
N GLY A 78 2.70 18.84 -14.01
CA GLY A 78 2.10 18.96 -12.68
C GLY A 78 2.94 18.38 -11.55
N TRP A 79 2.28 18.03 -10.46
CA TRP A 79 2.89 17.40 -9.29
C TRP A 79 2.09 16.18 -8.83
N ALA A 80 2.77 15.28 -8.13
CA ALA A 80 2.18 14.05 -7.64
C ALA A 80 2.71 13.71 -6.24
N VAL A 81 1.91 12.95 -5.51
CA VAL A 81 2.22 12.48 -4.17
C VAL A 81 2.01 10.98 -4.11
N GLU A 82 3.03 10.24 -3.68
CA GLU A 82 2.90 8.83 -3.34
C GLU A 82 2.69 8.71 -1.82
N ILE A 83 1.59 8.09 -1.39
CA ILE A 83 1.31 7.76 0.02
C ILE A 83 1.25 6.24 0.16
N LYS A 84 1.94 5.68 1.16
CA LYS A 84 1.74 4.29 1.58
C LYS A 84 0.74 4.26 2.74
N PRO A 85 -0.55 3.98 2.51
CA PRO A 85 -1.59 4.18 3.50
C PRO A 85 -1.50 3.17 4.65
N LYS A 86 -0.96 1.97 4.40
CA LYS A 86 -0.89 0.83 5.33
C LYS A 86 -2.29 0.25 5.62
N TRP A 87 -2.48 -0.31 6.82
CA TRP A 87 -3.66 -1.09 7.19
C TRP A 87 -4.75 -0.17 7.73
N GLY A 88 -5.91 -0.14 7.08
CA GLY A 88 -7.04 0.72 7.38
C GLY A 88 -8.12 0.09 8.26
N PHE A 89 -7.77 -0.88 9.09
CA PHE A 89 -8.70 -1.56 10.01
C PHE A 89 -7.98 -2.14 11.25
N LEU A 90 -8.76 -2.44 12.29
CA LEU A 90 -8.37 -3.30 13.42
C LEU A 90 -8.93 -4.72 13.23
N PRO A 91 -8.18 -5.77 13.59
CA PRO A 91 -8.61 -7.16 13.44
C PRO A 91 -9.83 -7.50 14.30
N ALA A 92 -10.62 -8.47 13.84
CA ALA A 92 -11.82 -8.92 14.54
C ALA A 92 -11.45 -9.68 15.84
N PRO A 93 -11.99 -9.30 17.01
CA PRO A 93 -11.62 -9.92 18.29
C PRO A 93 -11.87 -11.44 18.35
N ALA A 94 -12.85 -11.94 17.59
CA ALA A 94 -13.29 -13.34 17.60
C ALA A 94 -12.21 -14.34 17.13
N HIS A 95 -11.24 -13.87 16.35
CA HIS A 95 -10.20 -14.73 15.76
C HIS A 95 -8.81 -14.50 16.37
N LEU A 96 -8.73 -13.62 17.37
CA LEU A 96 -7.49 -13.34 18.09
C LEU A 96 -7.35 -14.26 19.31
N SER A 97 -6.11 -14.66 19.60
CA SER A 97 -5.78 -15.35 20.84
C SER A 97 -5.96 -14.43 22.04
N GLU A 98 -6.15 -14.99 23.23
CA GLU A 98 -6.26 -14.20 24.46
C GLU A 98 -5.05 -13.28 24.68
N GLU A 99 -3.87 -13.76 24.31
CA GLU A 99 -2.59 -13.05 24.45
C GLU A 99 -2.49 -11.79 23.57
N THR A 100 -3.01 -11.85 22.34
CA THR A 100 -2.86 -10.75 21.38
C THR A 100 -4.09 -9.84 21.32
N ARG A 101 -5.26 -10.33 21.73
CA ARG A 101 -6.56 -9.67 21.59
C ARG A 101 -6.58 -8.28 22.21
N GLU A 102 -6.16 -8.13 23.46
CA GLU A 102 -6.20 -6.85 24.17
C GLU A 102 -5.34 -5.76 23.49
N ILE A 103 -4.25 -6.18 22.85
CA ILE A 103 -3.30 -5.29 22.19
C ILE A 103 -3.80 -4.93 20.77
N LYS A 104 -4.06 -5.95 19.95
CA LYS A 104 -4.39 -5.80 18.51
C LYS A 104 -5.74 -5.14 18.27
N THR A 105 -6.66 -5.20 19.22
CA THR A 105 -7.96 -4.52 19.13
C THR A 105 -7.94 -3.06 19.57
N ARG A 106 -6.83 -2.58 20.14
CA ARG A 106 -6.68 -1.19 20.62
C ARG A 106 -5.65 -0.39 19.83
N THR A 107 -4.62 -1.05 19.28
CA THR A 107 -3.56 -0.36 18.54
C THR A 107 -3.38 -0.98 17.16
N CYS A 108 -3.41 -0.15 16.12
CA CYS A 108 -3.29 -0.66 14.75
C CYS A 108 -1.89 -1.24 14.46
N ARG A 109 -1.84 -2.13 13.46
CA ARG A 109 -0.63 -2.84 13.05
C ARG A 109 0.56 -1.92 12.75
N PHE A 110 0.31 -0.75 12.14
CA PHE A 110 1.37 0.21 11.84
C PHE A 110 1.93 0.85 13.09
N CYS A 111 1.09 1.29 14.04
CA CYS A 111 1.55 1.96 15.25
C CYS A 111 2.38 1.03 16.14
N MET A 112 1.96 -0.24 16.28
CA MET A 112 2.76 -1.24 17.00
C MET A 112 4.11 -1.49 16.30
N HIS A 113 4.11 -1.64 14.97
CA HIS A 113 5.34 -1.86 14.21
C HIS A 113 6.27 -0.63 14.24
N ALA A 114 5.71 0.58 14.24
CA ALA A 114 6.46 1.82 14.38
C ALA A 114 7.15 1.89 15.75
N HIS A 115 6.50 1.43 16.81
CA HIS A 115 7.13 1.30 18.13
C HIS A 115 8.34 0.36 18.09
N LEU A 116 8.19 -0.85 17.54
CA LEU A 116 9.30 -1.79 17.38
C LEU A 116 10.46 -1.20 16.57
N LYS A 117 10.16 -0.58 15.42
CA LYS A 117 11.17 0.05 14.55
C LYS A 117 11.91 1.18 15.26
N SER A 118 11.17 2.03 15.98
CA SER A 118 11.77 3.12 16.76
C SER A 118 12.66 2.59 17.87
N ALA A 119 12.25 1.52 18.57
CA ALA A 119 13.07 0.87 19.60
C ALA A 119 14.36 0.26 19.02
N ARG A 120 14.37 -0.09 17.74
CA ARG A 120 15.57 -0.55 16.99
C ARG A 120 16.39 0.58 16.38
N GLY A 121 16.01 1.85 16.58
CA GLY A 121 16.69 3.01 16.00
C GLY A 121 16.41 3.21 14.50
N GLU A 122 15.39 2.55 13.94
CA GLU A 122 14.99 2.74 12.55
C GLU A 122 14.10 3.98 12.39
N SER A 123 14.30 4.74 11.30
CA SER A 123 13.43 5.86 10.96
C SER A 123 12.03 5.36 10.55
N VAL A 124 11.00 5.90 11.19
CA VAL A 124 9.59 5.58 10.93
C VAL A 124 8.72 6.82 11.06
N ALA A 125 7.56 6.82 10.40
CA ALA A 125 6.56 7.88 10.57
C ALA A 125 5.86 7.77 11.93
N LEU A 126 6.59 8.10 13.01
CA LEU A 126 6.01 8.23 14.35
C LEU A 126 4.88 9.26 14.33
N GLY A 127 3.82 9.01 15.10
CA GLY A 127 2.64 9.85 15.10
C GLY A 127 1.65 9.57 13.96
N TYR A 128 2.05 9.01 12.81
CA TYR A 128 1.10 8.66 11.76
C TYR A 128 0.25 7.45 12.20
N CYS A 129 -1.07 7.55 12.01
CA CYS A 129 -2.02 6.46 12.22
C CYS A 129 -2.81 6.23 10.92
N PRO A 130 -2.68 5.05 10.28
CA PRO A 130 -3.48 4.71 9.11
C PRO A 130 -4.99 4.87 9.34
N LEU A 131 -5.50 4.51 10.52
CA LEU A 131 -6.94 4.59 10.79
C LEU A 131 -7.45 6.03 10.73
N ASP A 132 -6.60 7.03 10.99
CA ASP A 132 -6.95 8.44 10.79
C ASP A 132 -7.09 8.77 9.30
N LEU A 133 -6.17 8.30 8.45
CA LEU A 133 -6.23 8.48 6.99
C LEU A 133 -7.47 7.79 6.39
N PHE A 134 -7.83 6.60 6.87
CA PHE A 134 -8.99 5.88 6.38
C PHE A 134 -10.32 6.37 6.97
N SER A 135 -10.32 7.20 8.02
CA SER A 135 -11.51 7.48 8.85
C SER A 135 -12.71 8.14 8.16
N ARG A 136 -12.52 8.76 6.98
CA ARG A 136 -13.45 9.73 6.35
C ARG A 136 -13.76 10.98 7.19
N ASP A 137 -13.20 11.08 8.38
CA ASP A 137 -13.30 12.26 9.20
C ASP A 137 -12.26 13.27 8.73
N ARG A 138 -12.72 14.45 8.33
CA ARG A 138 -11.86 15.49 7.74
C ARG A 138 -10.73 15.90 8.67
N GLU A 139 -10.98 16.02 9.98
CA GLU A 139 -9.97 16.45 10.95
C GLU A 139 -8.91 15.37 11.14
N ARG A 140 -9.33 14.11 11.26
CA ARG A 140 -8.43 12.96 11.39
C ARG A 140 -7.59 12.76 10.13
N VAL A 141 -8.19 12.85 8.94
CA VAL A 141 -7.46 12.77 7.66
C VAL A 141 -6.45 13.92 7.54
N THR A 142 -6.85 15.13 7.91
CA THR A 142 -5.94 16.30 7.95
C THR A 142 -4.76 16.02 8.88
N ARG A 143 -5.00 15.57 10.11
CA ARG A 143 -3.94 15.21 11.06
C ARG A 143 -3.00 14.13 10.51
N ALA A 144 -3.53 13.13 9.82
CA ALA A 144 -2.71 12.09 9.18
C ALA A 144 -1.78 12.67 8.11
N LEU A 145 -2.29 13.58 7.27
CA LEU A 145 -1.50 14.27 6.24
C LEU A 145 -0.44 15.20 6.84
N LEU A 146 -0.79 15.99 7.85
CA LEU A 146 0.16 16.87 8.55
C LEU A 146 1.29 16.04 9.17
N THR A 147 0.97 14.91 9.79
CA THR A 147 2.00 14.05 10.38
C THR A 147 2.92 13.42 9.32
N LEU A 148 2.35 12.99 8.18
CA LEU A 148 3.16 12.49 7.06
C LEU A 148 4.08 13.58 6.50
N TRP A 149 3.60 14.81 6.39
CA TRP A 149 4.38 15.96 5.98
C TRP A 149 5.53 16.25 6.95
N ASP A 150 5.25 16.35 8.25
CA ASP A 150 6.26 16.68 9.26
C ASP A 150 7.37 15.63 9.29
N VAL A 151 7.01 14.34 9.20
CA VAL A 151 7.98 13.24 9.08
C VAL A 151 8.78 13.34 7.78
N TRP A 152 8.14 13.70 6.67
CA TRP A 152 8.81 13.82 5.37
C TRP A 152 9.85 14.94 5.37
N ILE A 153 9.52 16.10 5.94
CA ILE A 153 10.46 17.21 6.15
C ILE A 153 11.59 16.79 7.10
N ALA A 154 11.24 16.30 8.30
CA ALA A 154 12.22 15.99 9.35
C ALA A 154 13.20 14.88 8.96
N SER A 155 12.76 13.93 8.13
CA SER A 155 13.60 12.82 7.67
C SER A 155 14.33 13.10 6.35
N GLY A 156 14.15 14.28 5.73
CA GLY A 156 14.71 14.56 4.40
C GLY A 156 14.25 13.55 3.35
N ALA A 157 12.97 13.12 3.42
CA ALA A 157 12.39 12.05 2.59
C ALA A 157 13.05 10.67 2.70
N ALA A 158 13.69 10.34 3.83
CA ALA A 158 14.23 9.00 4.11
C ALA A 158 13.12 7.98 4.47
N VAL A 159 12.04 8.43 5.11
CA VAL A 159 10.88 7.58 5.43
C VAL A 159 9.99 7.40 4.19
N ASN A 160 9.58 6.16 3.92
CA ASN A 160 8.92 5.80 2.65
C ASN A 160 7.39 5.96 2.61
N ASN A 161 6.78 6.51 3.65
CA ASN A 161 5.33 6.67 3.74
C ASN A 161 4.80 7.80 2.85
N LEU A 162 5.62 8.82 2.58
CA LEU A 162 5.29 9.97 1.73
C LEU A 162 6.43 10.24 0.75
N LYS A 163 6.11 10.42 -0.52
CA LYS A 163 7.02 10.98 -1.52
C LYS A 163 6.30 12.03 -2.34
N VAL A 164 7.00 13.08 -2.72
CA VAL A 164 6.45 14.17 -3.53
C VAL A 164 7.27 14.30 -4.80
N PHE A 165 6.59 14.48 -5.93
CA PHE A 165 7.18 14.62 -7.25
C PHE A 165 6.66 15.89 -7.91
N VAL A 166 7.54 16.62 -8.58
CA VAL A 166 7.17 17.79 -9.42
C VAL A 166 7.83 17.59 -10.77
N GLY A 167 7.05 17.61 -11.85
CA GLY A 167 7.58 17.40 -13.19
C GLY A 167 8.30 16.06 -13.39
N GLY A 168 7.88 15.00 -12.68
CA GLY A 168 8.53 13.69 -12.69
C GLY A 168 9.76 13.57 -11.79
N GLN A 169 10.22 14.66 -11.17
CA GLN A 169 11.39 14.65 -10.29
C GLN A 169 10.97 14.49 -8.83
N LYS A 170 11.57 13.52 -8.13
CA LYS A 170 11.34 13.33 -6.70
C LYS A 170 11.98 14.48 -5.91
N LEU A 171 11.22 15.11 -5.04
CA LEU A 171 11.73 16.15 -4.15
C LEU A 171 12.45 15.56 -2.93
N ALA A 172 13.52 16.24 -2.52
CA ALA A 172 14.25 16.00 -1.27
C ALA A 172 14.08 17.25 -0.39
N PRO A 173 13.19 17.20 0.62
CA PRO A 173 12.90 18.36 1.45
C PRO A 173 14.01 18.64 2.46
N THR A 174 14.08 19.88 2.91
CA THR A 174 14.82 20.30 4.10
C THR A 174 13.91 21.15 4.99
N ALA A 175 14.41 21.53 6.17
CA ALA A 175 13.74 22.52 7.03
C ALA A 175 13.76 23.95 6.45
N ASP A 176 14.34 24.16 5.26
CA ASP A 176 14.27 25.42 4.52
C ASP A 176 13.21 25.32 3.42
N ALA A 177 12.26 26.26 3.42
CA ALA A 177 11.20 26.36 2.42
C ALA A 177 11.72 26.47 0.98
N ILE A 178 12.95 26.95 0.78
CA ILE A 178 13.58 27.02 -0.55
C ILE A 178 13.68 25.64 -1.20
N SER A 179 13.88 24.57 -0.42
CA SER A 179 13.91 23.19 -0.95
C SER A 179 12.58 22.76 -1.59
N LEU A 180 11.49 23.45 -1.26
CA LEU A 180 10.14 23.18 -1.76
C LEU A 180 9.71 24.15 -2.87
N ALA A 181 10.61 25.01 -3.37
CA ALA A 181 10.28 25.99 -4.40
C ALA A 181 9.57 25.39 -5.64
N PRO A 182 9.96 24.21 -6.17
CA PRO A 182 9.23 23.60 -7.28
C PRO A 182 7.77 23.26 -6.95
N LEU A 183 7.50 22.79 -5.73
CA LEU A 183 6.16 22.47 -5.26
C LEU A 183 5.36 23.75 -4.98
N ALA A 184 5.97 24.74 -4.33
CA ALA A 184 5.34 26.03 -4.06
C ALA A 184 4.87 26.72 -5.35
N ALA A 185 5.65 26.63 -6.44
CA ALA A 185 5.26 27.15 -7.75
C ALA A 185 4.00 26.47 -8.34
N GLN A 186 3.73 25.22 -7.97
CA GLN A 186 2.55 24.48 -8.40
C GLN A 186 1.32 24.76 -7.51
N LEU A 187 1.53 24.95 -6.21
CA LEU A 187 0.48 25.23 -5.23
C LEU A 187 -0.01 26.68 -5.26
N PHE A 188 0.88 27.60 -5.62
CA PHE A 188 0.62 29.03 -5.71
C PHE A 188 0.96 29.53 -7.12
N PRO A 189 0.24 29.09 -8.16
CA PRO A 189 0.48 29.56 -9.51
C PRO A 189 0.19 31.06 -9.56
N ARG A 190 1.14 31.83 -10.12
CA ARG A 190 0.93 33.27 -10.32
C ARG A 190 -0.23 33.48 -11.29
N GLY A 191 -1.26 34.18 -10.84
CA GLY A 191 -2.38 34.65 -11.65
C GLY A 191 -2.12 36.01 -12.28
N SER A 192 -1.19 36.80 -11.76
CA SER A 192 -0.84 38.14 -12.27
C SER A 192 0.66 38.47 -12.04
N PRO A 193 1.28 39.33 -12.87
CA PRO A 193 2.59 39.93 -12.57
C PRO A 193 2.67 40.69 -11.23
N ASP A 194 1.53 41.07 -10.64
CA ASP A 194 1.45 41.75 -9.33
C ASP A 194 1.42 40.79 -8.13
N ASP A 195 1.38 39.48 -8.35
CA ASP A 195 1.38 38.52 -7.25
C ASP A 195 2.71 38.55 -6.48
N PRO A 196 2.67 38.47 -5.14
CA PRO A 196 3.87 38.50 -4.33
C PRO A 196 4.85 37.42 -4.79
N PRO A 197 6.17 37.70 -4.77
CA PRO A 197 7.15 36.75 -5.25
C PRO A 197 7.08 35.44 -4.45
N LEU A 198 7.29 34.30 -5.13
CA LEU A 198 7.34 32.94 -4.56
C LEU A 198 8.23 32.80 -3.29
N ARG A 199 9.08 33.80 -3.02
CA ARG A 199 10.00 33.89 -1.89
C ARG A 199 9.35 34.27 -0.55
N THR A 200 8.03 34.47 -0.47
CA THR A 200 7.34 34.80 0.80
C THR A 200 6.57 33.64 1.44
N GLN A 201 6.55 32.45 0.83
CA GLN A 201 5.78 31.33 1.39
C GLN A 201 6.54 30.63 2.51
N THR A 202 5.87 30.47 3.66
CA THR A 202 6.40 29.72 4.80
C THR A 202 6.22 28.22 4.58
N LEU A 203 7.00 27.41 5.30
CA LEU A 203 6.81 25.95 5.30
C LEU A 203 5.38 25.56 5.69
N ASP A 204 4.81 26.23 6.69
CA ASP A 204 3.42 26.00 7.11
C ASP A 204 2.41 26.35 6.01
N GLY A 205 2.60 27.47 5.31
CA GLY A 205 1.74 27.84 4.19
C GLY A 205 1.76 26.81 3.05
N ILE A 206 2.95 26.29 2.72
CA ILE A 206 3.11 25.22 1.72
C ILE A 206 2.44 23.93 2.22
N ARG A 207 2.63 23.56 3.49
CA ARG A 207 2.00 22.37 4.11
C ARG A 207 0.48 22.45 4.05
N ASP A 208 -0.10 23.59 4.37
CA ASP A 208 -1.54 23.76 4.45
C ASP A 208 -2.18 23.74 3.05
N ALA A 209 -1.53 24.35 2.05
CA ALA A 209 -1.94 24.27 0.65
C ALA A 209 -1.80 22.84 0.08
N PHE A 210 -0.68 22.17 0.38
CA PHE A 210 -0.46 20.76 0.03
C PHE A 210 -1.57 19.88 0.59
N THR A 211 -1.85 20.02 1.88
CA THR A 211 -2.88 19.23 2.58
C THR A 211 -4.26 19.49 1.98
N SER A 212 -4.59 20.76 1.76
CA SER A 212 -5.86 21.17 1.15
C SER A 212 -6.06 20.60 -0.25
N ALA A 213 -5.00 20.51 -1.05
CA ALA A 213 -5.07 19.94 -2.40
C ALA A 213 -5.32 18.42 -2.41
N LEU A 214 -4.84 17.69 -1.39
CA LEU A 214 -5.02 16.22 -1.32
C LEU A 214 -6.34 15.80 -0.70
N LEU A 215 -6.92 16.62 0.19
CA LEU A 215 -8.12 16.26 0.95
C LEU A 215 -9.31 15.81 0.08
N PRO A 216 -9.69 16.50 -1.01
CA PRO A 216 -10.82 16.07 -1.84
C PRO A 216 -10.61 14.67 -2.45
N LEU A 217 -9.38 14.36 -2.89
CA LEU A 217 -9.07 13.04 -3.45
C LEU A 217 -9.21 11.92 -2.41
N LEU A 218 -8.90 12.19 -1.14
CA LEU A 218 -8.92 11.21 -0.06
C LEU A 218 -10.31 11.06 0.57
N LEU A 219 -11.08 12.15 0.66
CA LEU A 219 -12.40 12.17 1.29
C LEU A 219 -13.53 11.87 0.31
N ASP A 220 -13.46 12.43 -0.90
CA ASP A 220 -14.61 12.44 -1.82
C ASP A 220 -14.56 11.28 -2.83
N THR A 221 -13.43 10.56 -2.89
CA THR A 221 -13.32 9.34 -3.71
C THR A 221 -13.51 8.08 -2.86
N PRO A 222 -14.12 7.00 -3.41
CA PRO A 222 -14.32 5.76 -2.68
C PRO A 222 -13.04 4.92 -2.49
N VAL A 223 -11.87 5.33 -2.99
CA VAL A 223 -10.69 4.45 -3.07
C VAL A 223 -10.21 3.95 -1.70
N LEU A 224 -10.17 4.81 -0.67
CA LEU A 224 -9.77 4.40 0.67
C LEU A 224 -10.80 3.46 1.31
N HIS A 225 -12.09 3.68 1.03
CA HIS A 225 -13.13 2.76 1.47
C HIS A 225 -12.98 1.39 0.80
N THR A 226 -12.84 1.35 -0.52
CA THR A 226 -12.60 0.11 -1.27
C THR A 226 -11.38 -0.64 -0.72
N LEU A 227 -10.27 0.06 -0.46
CA LEU A 227 -9.08 -0.55 0.12
C LEU A 227 -9.32 -1.06 1.54
N SER A 228 -9.96 -0.30 2.43
CA SER A 228 -10.25 -0.76 3.80
C SER A 228 -11.15 -2.00 3.80
N THR A 229 -12.22 -2.01 2.98
CA THR A 229 -13.11 -3.17 2.82
C THR A 229 -12.34 -4.39 2.34
N LEU A 230 -11.52 -4.26 1.28
CA LEU A 230 -10.73 -5.36 0.75
C LEU A 230 -9.71 -5.87 1.78
N GLN A 231 -8.98 -4.97 2.44
CA GLN A 231 -8.01 -5.35 3.47
C GLN A 231 -8.68 -6.15 4.60
N ARG A 232 -9.82 -5.69 5.11
CA ARG A 232 -10.55 -6.33 6.22
C ARG A 232 -11.17 -7.67 5.81
N THR A 233 -11.94 -7.69 4.73
CA THR A 233 -12.72 -8.88 4.34
C THR A 233 -11.83 -10.02 3.83
N LEU A 234 -10.71 -9.69 3.19
CA LEU A 234 -9.72 -10.67 2.76
C LEU A 234 -8.83 -11.15 3.91
N ASP A 235 -8.75 -10.40 5.01
CA ASP A 235 -8.08 -10.81 6.25
C ASP A 235 -9.06 -10.89 7.43
N ALA A 236 -10.12 -11.67 7.24
CA ALA A 236 -11.17 -11.79 8.25
C ALA A 236 -10.69 -12.48 9.55
N LEU A 237 -9.72 -13.39 9.45
CA LEU A 237 -9.25 -14.20 10.58
C LEU A 237 -8.09 -13.56 11.34
N ASP A 238 -7.48 -12.51 10.80
CA ASP A 238 -6.13 -12.11 11.19
C ASP A 238 -5.11 -13.28 11.00
N VAL A 239 -3.81 -13.00 11.11
CA VAL A 239 -2.80 -14.05 11.04
C VAL A 239 -2.90 -15.05 12.20
N ASP A 240 -3.41 -14.63 13.36
CA ASP A 240 -3.59 -15.49 14.52
C ASP A 240 -4.65 -16.56 14.24
N GLY A 241 -5.83 -16.16 13.75
CA GLY A 241 -6.90 -17.08 13.41
C GLY A 241 -6.54 -17.97 12.22
N LEU A 242 -5.81 -17.43 11.24
CA LEU A 242 -5.31 -18.21 10.11
C LEU A 242 -4.30 -19.28 10.56
N ALA A 243 -3.37 -18.92 11.46
CA ALA A 243 -2.41 -19.86 12.04
C ALA A 243 -3.11 -20.93 12.90
N ALA A 244 -4.14 -20.56 13.65
CA ALA A 244 -4.93 -21.51 14.45
C ALA A 244 -5.74 -22.48 13.58
N LEU A 245 -6.32 -22.01 12.46
CA LEU A 245 -6.97 -22.89 11.48
C LEU A 245 -5.96 -23.84 10.82
N TRP A 246 -4.82 -23.31 10.39
CA TRP A 246 -3.72 -24.09 9.83
C TRP A 246 -3.28 -25.20 10.80
N ALA A 247 -2.98 -24.87 12.06
CA ALA A 247 -2.48 -25.82 13.04
C ALA A 247 -3.43 -26.98 13.31
N ARG A 248 -4.75 -26.76 13.22
CA ARG A 248 -5.76 -27.80 13.43
C ARG A 248 -5.90 -28.75 12.25
N LEU A 249 -5.81 -28.24 11.02
CA LEU A 249 -5.89 -29.04 9.79
C LEU A 249 -4.52 -29.64 9.38
N ARG A 250 -3.42 -29.09 9.90
CA ARG A 250 -2.04 -29.52 9.63
C ARG A 250 -1.22 -29.67 10.92
N PRO A 251 -1.54 -30.61 11.82
CA PRO A 251 -0.85 -30.75 13.10
C PRO A 251 0.66 -30.98 12.96
N GLU A 252 1.08 -31.72 11.91
CA GLU A 252 2.50 -32.01 11.63
C GLU A 252 3.34 -30.78 11.28
N HIS A 253 2.69 -29.69 10.84
CA HIS A 253 3.33 -28.43 10.44
C HIS A 253 2.72 -27.23 11.16
N ALA A 254 2.21 -27.43 12.38
CA ALA A 254 1.39 -26.43 13.09
C ALA A 254 2.05 -25.04 13.23
N THR A 255 3.38 -24.96 13.30
CA THR A 255 4.15 -23.71 13.44
C THR A 255 4.70 -23.15 12.13
N GLU A 256 4.50 -23.86 11.01
CA GLU A 256 5.07 -23.53 9.70
C GLU A 256 3.97 -23.15 8.71
N LEU A 257 3.30 -22.02 8.97
CA LEU A 257 2.16 -21.55 8.16
C LEU A 257 2.52 -21.46 6.66
N GLY A 258 1.75 -22.17 5.83
CA GLY A 258 1.94 -22.23 4.38
C GLY A 258 2.93 -23.28 3.90
N LYS A 259 3.57 -24.04 4.81
CA LYS A 259 4.51 -25.10 4.42
C LYS A 259 3.81 -26.23 3.65
N GLY A 260 4.37 -26.56 2.49
CA GLY A 260 3.84 -27.60 1.61
C GLY A 260 2.71 -27.13 0.70
N GLU A 261 2.24 -25.88 0.84
CA GLU A 261 1.22 -25.32 -0.05
C GLU A 261 1.83 -24.90 -1.39
N PRO A 262 1.20 -25.25 -2.53
CA PRO A 262 1.68 -24.84 -3.84
C PRO A 262 1.38 -23.37 -4.09
N GLU A 263 2.32 -22.67 -4.76
CA GLU A 263 2.11 -21.30 -5.20
C GLU A 263 0.84 -21.18 -6.06
N PRO A 264 -0.04 -20.18 -5.84
CA PRO A 264 -1.30 -20.10 -6.56
C PRO A 264 -1.08 -19.73 -8.03
N THR A 265 -1.68 -20.52 -8.91
CA THR A 265 -1.74 -20.22 -10.35
C THR A 265 -2.78 -19.13 -10.62
N ILE A 266 -2.74 -18.54 -11.83
CA ILE A 266 -3.77 -17.58 -12.25
C ILE A 266 -5.19 -18.21 -12.25
N ALA A 267 -5.29 -19.52 -12.51
CA ALA A 267 -6.56 -20.24 -12.43
C ALA A 267 -7.06 -20.36 -10.99
N ASP A 268 -6.17 -20.57 -10.02
CA ASP A 268 -6.51 -20.58 -8.58
C ASP A 268 -7.01 -19.20 -8.15
N TRP A 269 -6.34 -18.13 -8.58
CA TRP A 269 -6.76 -16.76 -8.31
C TRP A 269 -8.12 -16.42 -8.93
N THR A 270 -8.38 -16.89 -10.15
CA THR A 270 -9.68 -16.67 -10.81
C THR A 270 -10.81 -17.32 -10.01
N ARG A 271 -10.65 -18.60 -9.64
CA ARG A 271 -11.64 -19.33 -8.82
C ARG A 271 -11.82 -18.68 -7.45
N PHE A 272 -10.73 -18.24 -6.83
CA PHE A 272 -10.78 -17.53 -5.56
C PHE A 272 -11.61 -16.24 -5.66
N VAL A 273 -11.35 -15.39 -6.65
CA VAL A 273 -12.10 -14.13 -6.81
C VAL A 273 -13.58 -14.39 -7.13
N ASP A 274 -13.90 -15.41 -7.92
CA ASP A 274 -15.28 -15.83 -8.18
C ASP A 274 -16.00 -16.18 -6.86
N ALA A 275 -15.36 -17.01 -6.03
CA ALA A 275 -15.90 -17.41 -4.72
C ALA A 275 -16.01 -16.22 -3.76
N TYR A 276 -15.00 -15.35 -3.70
CA TYR A 276 -15.00 -14.15 -2.86
C TYR A 276 -16.16 -13.23 -3.22
N LEU A 277 -16.34 -12.89 -4.50
CA LEU A 277 -17.42 -12.02 -4.96
C LEU A 277 -18.79 -12.66 -4.72
N ALA A 278 -18.94 -13.97 -4.91
CA ALA A 278 -20.18 -14.68 -4.63
C ALA A 278 -20.55 -14.66 -3.13
N ARG A 279 -19.58 -14.85 -2.23
CA ARG A 279 -19.80 -14.77 -0.76
C ARG A 279 -20.28 -13.37 -0.34
N HIS A 280 -19.67 -12.32 -0.90
CA HIS A 280 -19.95 -10.94 -0.54
C HIS A 280 -21.24 -10.40 -1.18
N ALA A 281 -21.60 -10.87 -2.38
CA ALA A 281 -22.89 -10.54 -2.99
C ALA A 281 -24.08 -11.14 -2.22
N GLY A 282 -23.88 -12.30 -1.59
CA GLY A 282 -24.91 -13.04 -0.88
C GLY A 282 -25.12 -12.64 0.59
N GLY A 283 -24.36 -11.68 1.13
CA GLY A 283 -24.44 -11.27 2.54
C GLY A 283 -24.15 -12.40 3.55
N ARG A 284 -23.52 -13.50 3.11
CA ARG A 284 -23.20 -14.66 3.96
C ARG A 284 -21.81 -14.49 4.55
N ASP A 285 -21.68 -13.65 5.56
CA ASP A 285 -20.40 -13.50 6.29
C ASP A 285 -20.45 -14.08 7.72
N THR A 286 -21.55 -14.75 8.09
CA THR A 286 -21.87 -15.04 9.50
C THR A 286 -22.24 -16.49 9.82
N ALA A 287 -22.24 -17.41 8.84
CA ALA A 287 -22.36 -18.83 9.17
C ALA A 287 -20.97 -19.36 9.53
N ALA A 288 -20.85 -20.11 10.63
CA ALA A 288 -19.64 -20.85 10.97
C ALA A 288 -19.26 -21.73 9.76
N VAL A 289 -18.22 -21.31 9.03
CA VAL A 289 -17.79 -22.02 7.83
C VAL A 289 -17.11 -23.29 8.30
N GLU A 290 -17.51 -24.41 7.71
CA GLU A 290 -16.91 -25.71 8.00
C GLU A 290 -15.40 -25.66 7.72
N GLU A 291 -14.61 -26.14 8.67
CA GLU A 291 -13.16 -26.12 8.60
C GLU A 291 -12.67 -27.27 7.73
N THR A 292 -12.51 -26.96 6.45
CA THR A 292 -12.10 -27.90 5.42
C THR A 292 -10.80 -27.44 4.78
N GLU A 293 -10.15 -28.33 4.02
CA GLU A 293 -8.98 -27.98 3.21
C GLU A 293 -9.25 -26.88 2.19
N ASP A 294 -10.44 -26.90 1.58
CA ASP A 294 -10.87 -25.89 0.63
C ASP A 294 -11.04 -24.52 1.31
N GLU A 295 -11.58 -24.49 2.53
CA GLU A 295 -11.70 -23.27 3.30
C GLU A 295 -10.32 -22.75 3.75
N LEU A 296 -9.42 -23.63 4.17
CA LEU A 296 -8.04 -23.24 4.48
C LEU A 296 -7.37 -22.62 3.26
N ARG A 297 -7.46 -23.27 2.09
CA ARG A 297 -6.91 -22.75 0.83
C ARG A 297 -7.51 -21.40 0.47
N TYR A 298 -8.82 -21.24 0.60
CA TYR A 298 -9.50 -19.96 0.40
C TYR A 298 -8.93 -18.87 1.32
N ARG A 299 -8.76 -19.15 2.63
CA ARG A 299 -8.25 -18.17 3.60
C ARG A 299 -6.79 -17.80 3.38
N LEU A 300 -5.96 -18.75 2.94
CA LEU A 300 -4.56 -18.47 2.55
C LEU A 300 -4.51 -17.50 1.37
N LEU A 301 -5.28 -17.76 0.30
CA LEU A 301 -5.34 -16.88 -0.87
C LEU A 301 -5.92 -15.51 -0.52
N ALA A 302 -6.96 -15.47 0.32
CA ALA A 302 -7.53 -14.23 0.84
C ALA A 302 -6.46 -13.40 1.57
N TYR A 303 -5.73 -14.02 2.49
CA TYR A 303 -4.70 -13.34 3.28
C TYR A 303 -3.56 -12.79 2.40
N LEU A 304 -3.09 -13.57 1.42
CA LEU A 304 -2.09 -13.12 0.44
C LEU A 304 -2.56 -11.91 -0.36
N LEU A 305 -3.82 -11.91 -0.81
CA LEU A 305 -4.39 -10.79 -1.56
C LEU A 305 -4.62 -9.56 -0.65
N SER A 306 -5.05 -9.77 0.59
CA SER A 306 -5.12 -8.71 1.61
C SER A 306 -3.76 -8.06 1.81
N ALA A 307 -2.68 -8.85 1.86
CA ALA A 307 -1.32 -8.33 2.00
C ALA A 307 -0.92 -7.39 0.86
N SER A 308 -1.35 -7.65 -0.39
CA SER A 308 -1.15 -6.71 -1.51
C SER A 308 -1.85 -5.38 -1.26
N PHE A 309 -3.11 -5.37 -0.80
CA PHE A 309 -3.82 -4.13 -0.49
C PHE A 309 -3.28 -3.41 0.75
N LYS A 310 -2.70 -4.14 1.71
CA LYS A 310 -2.04 -3.59 2.91
C LYS A 310 -0.71 -2.90 2.62
N ASP A 311 0.01 -3.37 1.60
CA ASP A 311 1.34 -2.86 1.21
C ASP A 311 1.33 -2.00 -0.07
N CYS A 312 0.16 -1.75 -0.67
CA CYS A 312 0.00 -0.90 -1.84
C CYS A 312 0.41 0.56 -1.58
N SER A 313 0.49 1.35 -2.65
CA SER A 313 0.70 2.79 -2.59
C SER A 313 -0.40 3.53 -3.36
N LEU A 314 -0.72 4.75 -2.93
CA LEU A 314 -1.62 5.67 -3.62
C LEU A 314 -0.79 6.75 -4.30
N ILE A 315 -1.00 7.00 -5.58
CA ILE A 315 -0.50 8.19 -6.27
C ILE A 315 -1.65 9.17 -6.48
N LEU A 316 -1.54 10.33 -5.84
CA LEU A 316 -2.43 11.48 -6.01
C LEU A 316 -1.76 12.45 -6.97
N ARG A 317 -2.45 12.84 -8.03
CA ARG A 317 -1.87 13.63 -9.11
C ARG A 317 -2.69 14.87 -9.37
N MET A 318 -1.98 16.00 -9.43
CA MET A 318 -2.53 17.32 -9.66
C MET A 318 -1.87 17.89 -10.91
N ARG A 319 -2.68 18.27 -11.89
CA ARG A 319 -2.22 18.80 -13.17
C ARG A 319 -2.90 20.14 -13.46
N PRO A 320 -2.16 21.14 -13.97
CA PRO A 320 -2.78 22.38 -14.41
C PRO A 320 -3.83 22.13 -15.50
N GLY A 321 -5.05 22.65 -15.32
CA GLY A 321 -6.13 22.55 -16.31
C GLY A 321 -6.81 21.18 -16.44
N GLU A 322 -6.43 20.20 -15.63
CA GLU A 322 -7.05 18.86 -15.62
C GLU A 322 -7.59 18.51 -14.22
N ALA A 323 -8.59 17.63 -14.16
CA ALA A 323 -9.08 17.11 -12.89
C ALA A 323 -7.97 16.31 -12.18
N ALA A 324 -7.85 16.50 -10.88
CA ALA A 324 -6.94 15.72 -10.06
C ALA A 324 -7.39 14.25 -10.00
N THR A 325 -6.43 13.32 -9.92
CA THR A 325 -6.70 11.88 -9.96
C THR A 325 -6.01 11.14 -8.82
N ILE A 326 -6.57 10.03 -8.38
CA ILE A 326 -5.96 9.10 -7.42
C ILE A 326 -5.83 7.71 -8.05
N THR A 327 -4.69 7.06 -7.89
CA THR A 327 -4.38 5.76 -8.48
C THR A 327 -3.74 4.86 -7.44
N VAL A 328 -4.14 3.59 -7.38
CA VAL A 328 -3.54 2.55 -6.53
C VAL A 328 -2.48 1.81 -7.35
N ILE A 329 -1.29 1.65 -6.79
CA ILE A 329 -0.16 0.94 -7.39
C ILE A 329 0.43 -0.08 -6.41
N ASP A 330 1.42 -0.86 -6.86
CA ASP A 330 2.10 -1.91 -6.09
C ASP A 330 1.17 -3.06 -5.65
N LEU A 331 0.22 -3.45 -6.50
CA LEU A 331 -0.80 -4.48 -6.22
C LEU A 331 -0.38 -5.91 -6.57
N ASP A 332 0.92 -6.14 -6.81
CA ASP A 332 1.45 -7.49 -7.05
C ASP A 332 1.20 -8.41 -5.86
N VAL A 333 0.76 -9.63 -6.17
CA VAL A 333 0.56 -10.66 -5.15
C VAL A 333 1.87 -11.19 -4.59
N LYS A 334 1.82 -11.62 -3.34
CA LYS A 334 2.97 -12.17 -2.61
C LYS A 334 2.90 -13.69 -2.67
N GLY A 335 4.07 -14.35 -2.60
CA GLY A 335 4.15 -15.80 -2.56
C GLY A 335 3.73 -16.38 -1.22
N ILE A 336 3.33 -17.64 -1.23
CA ILE A 336 2.98 -18.43 -0.03
C ILE A 336 4.15 -18.52 0.94
N ASP A 337 5.38 -18.52 0.41
CA ASP A 337 6.62 -18.52 1.19
C ASP A 337 6.71 -17.39 2.23
N ARG A 338 5.92 -16.33 2.08
CA ARG A 338 5.87 -15.19 2.99
C ARG A 338 5.05 -15.42 4.26
N LEU A 339 4.10 -16.36 4.26
CA LEU A 339 3.12 -16.50 5.33
C LEU A 339 3.77 -16.78 6.69
N ALA A 340 4.65 -17.78 6.77
CA ALA A 340 5.40 -18.10 7.99
C ALA A 340 6.21 -16.89 8.51
N LYS A 341 6.84 -16.14 7.60
CA LYS A 341 7.58 -14.92 7.96
C LYS A 341 6.65 -13.85 8.55
N TRP A 342 5.47 -13.66 7.97
CA TRP A 342 4.52 -12.66 8.46
C TRP A 342 3.90 -13.03 9.80
N ALA A 343 3.58 -14.31 10.02
CA ALA A 343 3.13 -14.80 11.31
C ALA A 343 4.18 -14.53 12.40
N LYS A 344 5.45 -14.87 12.13
CA LYS A 344 6.56 -14.56 13.04
C LYS A 344 6.71 -13.06 13.28
N GLN A 345 6.63 -12.25 12.22
CA GLN A 345 6.77 -10.80 12.33
C GLN A 345 5.64 -10.17 13.14
N ASP A 346 4.42 -10.71 13.04
CA ASP A 346 3.29 -10.24 13.84
C ASP A 346 3.53 -10.47 15.33
N GLN A 347 3.94 -11.69 15.69
CA GLN A 347 4.31 -12.03 17.06
C GLN A 347 5.43 -11.13 17.60
N GLU A 348 6.52 -10.93 16.84
CA GLU A 348 7.61 -10.01 17.22
C GLU A 348 7.13 -8.58 17.53
N ILE A 349 6.09 -8.13 16.83
CA ILE A 349 5.56 -6.78 16.97
C ILE A 349 4.64 -6.67 18.17
N VAL A 350 3.77 -7.66 18.39
CA VAL A 350 2.93 -7.71 19.59
C VAL A 350 3.80 -7.82 20.83
N ASP A 351 4.81 -8.69 20.83
CA ASP A 351 5.71 -8.88 21.97
C ASP A 351 6.52 -7.63 22.30
N ALA A 352 7.04 -6.94 21.28
CA ALA A 352 7.73 -5.68 21.49
C ALA A 352 6.83 -4.53 21.96
N TYR A 353 5.54 -4.62 21.67
CA TYR A 353 4.56 -3.62 22.12
C TYR A 353 3.94 -3.97 23.48
N ARG A 354 4.20 -5.18 24.00
CA ARG A 354 3.68 -5.62 25.29
C ARG A 354 4.22 -4.72 26.42
N GLY A 355 3.31 -4.22 27.24
CA GLY A 355 3.63 -3.29 28.33
C GLY A 355 3.80 -1.83 27.91
N ALA A 356 3.75 -1.51 26.60
CA ALA A 356 3.64 -0.12 26.16
C ALA A 356 2.24 0.43 26.47
N ALA A 357 2.14 1.73 26.75
CA ALA A 357 0.85 2.38 26.85
C ALA A 357 0.11 2.27 25.49
N PRO A 358 -1.13 1.74 25.47
CA PRO A 358 -1.87 1.58 24.23
C PRO A 358 -2.15 2.95 23.61
N ARG A 359 -2.06 3.01 22.28
CA ARG A 359 -2.33 4.26 21.55
C ARG A 359 -3.84 4.57 21.44
N ASP A 360 -4.69 3.56 21.64
CA ASP A 360 -6.15 3.64 21.46
C ASP A 360 -6.53 4.21 20.08
N CYS A 361 -6.10 3.50 19.03
CA CYS A 361 -6.40 3.82 17.65
C CYS A 361 -7.90 3.59 17.36
N VAL A 362 -8.55 4.56 16.71
CA VAL A 362 -9.99 4.49 16.42
C VAL A 362 -10.24 3.99 15.00
N ASP A 363 -10.86 2.82 14.86
CA ASP A 363 -11.31 2.31 13.58
C ASP A 363 -12.69 2.89 13.24
N GLY A 364 -12.73 3.88 12.33
CA GLY A 364 -13.98 4.54 11.94
C GLY A 364 -14.94 3.65 11.14
N TRP A 365 -14.49 2.48 10.68
CA TRP A 365 -15.26 1.57 9.83
C TRP A 365 -15.78 0.34 10.56
N ALA A 366 -15.35 0.09 11.79
CA ALA A 366 -15.72 -1.10 12.55
C ALA A 366 -17.24 -1.24 12.78
N SER A 367 -17.99 -0.14 12.69
CA SER A 367 -19.45 -0.12 12.87
C SER A 367 -20.26 -0.19 11.57
N SER A 368 -19.59 -0.23 10.40
CA SER A 368 -20.23 -0.09 9.07
C SER A 368 -20.13 -1.33 8.18
N VAL A 369 -19.61 -2.45 8.71
CA VAL A 369 -19.47 -3.73 8.01
C VAL A 369 -20.44 -4.74 8.59
#